data_AF-A0A519G3B6-F1
#
_entry.id   AF-A0A519G3B6-F1
#
_cell.length_a   1.000
_cell.length_b   1.000
_cell.length_c   1.000
_cell.angle_alpha   90.00
_cell.angle_beta   90.00
_cell.angle_gamma   90.00
#
_symmetry.space_group_name_H-M   'P 1'
#
loop_
_entity.id
_entity.type
_entity.pdbx_description
1 polymer ?
#
loop_
_entity_poly.entity_id
_entity_poly.type
_entity_poly.pdbx_seq_one_letter_code
_entity_poly.pdbx_strand_id
1 'polypeptide(L)'
;MVTEDATAIGSLYREIDRADWARLAPGVPNPLTENEIVQLRGIGDRLDMAEVREVYLPLSRLLSTYAENTKRLGAETASFLDEPDSTTPFVVAVAGSVAVGKSTIARLLRELMSRWPGTPRVELVTTDGFLYSNAELERRGLMDRK
;
A
#
# COMPACT_ATOMS: atom_id res chain seq x y z
N MET A 1 -11.83 37.87 -29.11
CA MET A 1 -11.80 38.37 -27.73
C MET A 1 -11.97 37.15 -26.85
N VAL A 2 -10.91 36.79 -26.13
CA VAL A 2 -10.78 35.55 -25.37
C VAL A 2 -11.68 35.63 -24.16
N THR A 3 -12.64 34.71 -24.03
CA THR A 3 -13.31 34.46 -22.75
C THR A 3 -12.34 33.69 -21.87
N GLU A 4 -11.84 34.37 -20.84
CA GLU A 4 -11.11 33.79 -19.73
C GLU A 4 -11.97 32.71 -19.08
N ASP A 5 -11.53 31.46 -19.22
CA ASP A 5 -12.08 30.35 -18.45
C ASP A 5 -11.37 30.36 -17.10
N ALA A 6 -12.15 30.57 -16.04
CA ALA A 6 -11.67 30.69 -14.68
C ALA A 6 -10.94 29.42 -14.27
N THR A 7 -9.61 29.52 -14.11
CA THR A 7 -8.70 28.66 -13.34
C THR A 7 -9.31 27.32 -12.89
N ALA A 8 -9.45 26.37 -13.81
CA ALA A 8 -9.71 24.98 -13.44
C ALA A 8 -8.50 24.50 -12.63
N ILE A 9 -8.66 24.41 -11.31
CA ILE A 9 -7.68 23.72 -10.47
C ILE A 9 -7.61 22.30 -11.03
N GLY A 10 -6.50 21.97 -11.70
CA GLY A 10 -6.30 20.62 -12.25
C GLY A 10 -6.54 19.57 -11.17
N SER A 11 -7.08 18.42 -11.56
CA SER A 11 -7.37 17.30 -10.64
C SER A 11 -6.22 17.07 -9.65
N LEU A 12 -6.54 16.87 -8.37
CA LEU A 12 -5.57 16.49 -7.32
C LEU A 12 -5.00 15.09 -7.53
N TYR A 13 -5.58 14.33 -8.46
CA TYR A 13 -5.19 12.98 -8.79
C TYR A 13 -4.67 12.91 -10.22
N ARG A 14 -3.62 12.12 -10.41
CA ARG A 14 -3.14 11.74 -11.72
C ARG A 14 -3.82 10.46 -12.15
N GLU A 15 -4.64 10.54 -13.19
CA GLU A 15 -5.17 9.37 -13.88
C GLU A 15 -4.09 8.82 -14.82
N ILE A 16 -3.88 7.51 -14.76
CA ILE A 16 -2.86 6.81 -15.54
C ILE A 16 -3.51 5.56 -16.13
N ASP A 17 -3.46 5.42 -17.44
CA ASP A 17 -3.94 4.22 -18.11
C ASP A 17 -3.15 2.99 -17.68
N ARG A 18 -3.82 1.84 -17.60
CA ARG A 18 -3.21 0.58 -17.16
C ARG A 18 -1.95 0.23 -17.95
N ALA A 19 -1.98 0.42 -19.26
CA ALA A 19 -0.83 0.15 -20.13
C ALA A 19 0.36 1.07 -19.82
N ASP A 20 0.10 2.31 -19.41
CA ASP A 20 1.13 3.29 -19.05
C ASP A 20 1.70 2.98 -17.67
N TRP A 21 0.83 2.65 -16.73
CA TRP A 21 1.19 2.21 -15.38
C TRP A 21 2.09 0.98 -15.39
N ALA A 22 1.74 -0.04 -16.17
CA ALA A 22 2.50 -1.27 -16.29
C ALA A 22 3.94 -1.06 -16.78
N ARG A 23 4.18 0.01 -17.56
CA ARG A 23 5.52 0.37 -18.06
C ARG A 23 6.41 1.05 -17.02
N LEU A 24 5.90 1.39 -15.82
CA LEU A 24 6.66 2.09 -14.77
C LEU A 24 7.54 1.16 -13.91
N ALA A 25 7.48 -0.16 -14.12
CA ALA A 25 8.42 -1.12 -13.52
C ALA A 25 9.14 -1.97 -14.58
N PRO A 26 9.77 -1.36 -15.62
CA PRO A 26 10.39 -2.14 -16.67
C PRO A 26 11.66 -2.81 -16.14
N GLY A 27 11.85 -4.09 -16.50
CA GLY A 27 13.09 -4.83 -16.20
C GLY A 27 13.24 -5.34 -14.76
N VAL A 28 12.24 -5.13 -13.89
CA VAL A 28 12.21 -5.78 -12.58
C VAL A 28 11.77 -7.23 -12.81
N PRO A 29 12.61 -8.24 -12.51
CA PRO A 29 12.19 -9.64 -12.58
C PRO A 29 10.94 -9.80 -11.73
N ASN A 30 9.94 -10.52 -12.22
CA ASN A 30 8.75 -10.75 -11.41
C ASN A 30 9.19 -11.40 -10.10
N PRO A 31 9.05 -10.71 -8.96
CA PRO A 31 9.63 -11.22 -7.74
C PRO A 31 8.94 -12.52 -7.37
N LEU A 32 7.62 -12.60 -7.57
CA LEU A 32 6.77 -13.69 -7.10
C LEU A 32 6.70 -14.85 -8.08
N THR A 33 6.80 -16.05 -7.54
CA THR A 33 6.48 -17.30 -8.22
C THR A 33 4.97 -17.53 -8.26
N GLU A 34 4.52 -18.37 -9.19
CA GLU A 34 3.11 -18.72 -9.32
C GLU A 34 2.57 -19.39 -8.03
N ASN A 35 3.38 -20.22 -7.39
CA ASN A 35 3.04 -20.86 -6.11
C ASN A 35 2.82 -19.83 -5.00
N GLU A 36 3.65 -18.80 -4.90
CA GLU A 36 3.48 -17.74 -3.91
C GLU A 36 2.18 -16.95 -4.16
N ILE A 37 1.82 -16.71 -5.42
CA ILE A 37 0.55 -16.06 -5.76
C ILE A 37 -0.66 -16.94 -5.43
N VAL A 38 -0.56 -18.26 -5.63
CA VAL A 38 -1.59 -19.21 -5.16
C VAL A 38 -1.77 -19.12 -3.64
N GLN A 39 -0.69 -19.04 -2.87
CA GLN A 39 -0.76 -18.95 -1.41
C GLN A 39 -1.31 -17.60 -0.92
N LEU A 40 -1.08 -16.53 -1.68
CA LEU A 40 -1.59 -15.19 -1.36
C LEU A 40 -3.08 -15.03 -1.69
N ARG A 41 -3.63 -15.85 -2.61
CA ARG A 41 -5.05 -15.81 -2.98
C ARG A 41 -5.93 -16.22 -1.81
N GLY A 42 -6.87 -15.34 -1.45
CA GLY A 42 -8.00 -15.71 -0.61
C GLY A 42 -9.03 -16.55 -1.38
N ILE A 43 -9.96 -17.16 -0.64
CA ILE A 43 -11.11 -17.85 -1.24
C ILE A 43 -11.92 -16.82 -2.06
N GLY A 44 -11.90 -16.95 -3.39
CA GLY A 44 -12.69 -16.12 -4.31
C GLY A 44 -11.93 -15.04 -5.09
N ASP A 45 -10.62 -14.87 -4.90
CA ASP A 45 -9.87 -13.77 -5.53
C ASP A 45 -9.33 -14.07 -6.95
N ARG A 46 -9.48 -13.09 -7.84
CA ARG A 46 -8.96 -13.09 -9.23
C ARG A 46 -7.52 -12.55 -9.33
N LEU A 47 -6.65 -12.84 -8.35
CA LEU A 47 -5.25 -12.43 -8.44
C LEU A 47 -4.49 -13.41 -9.36
N ASP A 48 -3.93 -12.89 -10.45
CA ASP A 48 -3.10 -13.65 -11.38
C ASP A 48 -1.73 -12.98 -11.61
N MET A 49 -0.84 -13.67 -12.33
CA MET A 49 0.52 -13.20 -12.62
C MET A 49 0.53 -11.87 -13.38
N ALA A 50 -0.45 -11.64 -14.26
CA ALA A 50 -0.51 -10.45 -15.09
C ALA A 50 -0.89 -9.24 -14.24
N GLU A 51 -1.89 -9.38 -13.37
CA GLU A 51 -2.29 -8.35 -12.42
C GLU A 51 -1.15 -7.98 -11.46
N VAL A 52 -0.43 -8.98 -10.94
CA VAL A 52 0.75 -8.75 -10.09
C VAL A 52 1.80 -7.93 -10.83
N ARG A 53 2.15 -8.31 -12.05
CA ARG A 53 3.20 -7.66 -12.84
C ARG A 53 2.80 -6.26 -13.31
N GLU A 54 1.56 -6.08 -13.76
CA GLU A 54 1.13 -4.86 -14.43
C GLU A 54 0.63 -3.80 -13.46
N VAL A 55 0.08 -4.19 -12.30
CA VAL A 55 -0.54 -3.26 -11.35
C VAL A 55 0.26 -3.17 -10.06
N TYR A 56 0.47 -4.32 -9.39
CA TYR A 56 1.00 -4.32 -8.03
C TYR A 56 2.53 -4.16 -7.97
N LEU A 57 3.27 -4.63 -8.95
CA LEU A 57 4.72 -4.47 -9.00
C LEU A 57 5.13 -2.99 -9.15
N PRO A 58 4.58 -2.21 -10.11
CA PRO A 58 4.81 -0.76 -10.15
C PRO A 58 4.37 -0.04 -8.88
N LEU A 59 3.23 -0.44 -8.28
CA LEU A 59 2.75 0.13 -7.02
C LEU A 59 3.74 -0.11 -5.88
N SER A 60 4.24 -1.34 -5.74
CA SER A 60 5.22 -1.69 -4.70
C SER A 60 6.51 -0.88 -4.85
N ARG A 61 6.99 -0.70 -6.09
CA ARG A 61 8.16 0.12 -6.39
C ARG A 61 7.95 1.58 -5.97
N LEU A 62 6.78 2.13 -6.31
CA LEU A 62 6.42 3.50 -5.95
C LEU A 62 6.39 3.64 -4.41
N LEU A 63 5.71 2.74 -3.71
CA LEU A 63 5.63 2.75 -2.24
C LEU A 63 7.00 2.61 -1.58
N SER A 64 7.88 1.73 -2.09
CA SER A 64 9.26 1.62 -1.60
C SER A 64 10.04 2.92 -1.82
N THR A 65 9.84 3.61 -2.94
CA THR A 65 10.44 4.95 -3.18
C THR A 65 9.95 5.98 -2.15
N TYR A 66 8.65 5.99 -1.83
CA TYR A 66 8.11 6.86 -0.77
C TYR A 66 8.70 6.52 0.60
N ALA A 67 8.80 5.24 0.95
CA ALA A 67 9.36 4.79 2.22
C ALA A 67 10.83 5.21 2.37
N GLU A 68 11.65 4.97 1.33
CA GLU A 68 13.06 5.36 1.29
C GLU A 68 13.25 6.87 1.46
N ASN A 69 12.49 7.67 0.69
CA ASN A 69 12.59 9.13 0.75
C ASN A 69 12.12 9.69 2.10
N THR A 70 11.08 9.11 2.69
CA THR A 70 10.57 9.53 4.02
C THR A 70 11.62 9.26 5.10
N LYS A 71 12.25 8.08 5.04
CA LYS A 71 13.34 7.71 5.95
C LYS A 71 14.55 8.63 5.78
N ARG A 72 14.95 8.93 4.54
CA ARG A 72 16.05 9.87 4.26
C ARG A 72 15.76 11.26 4.82
N LEU A 73 14.55 11.78 4.58
CA LEU A 73 14.14 13.09 5.09
C LEU A 73 14.18 13.15 6.63
N GLY A 74 13.74 12.08 7.31
CA GLY A 74 13.82 11.96 8.76
C GLY A 74 15.27 12.03 9.27
N ALA A 75 16.16 11.24 8.67
CA ALA A 75 17.58 11.23 9.03
C ALA A 75 18.28 12.58 8.77
N GLU A 76 18.00 13.24 7.64
CA GLU A 76 18.53 14.56 7.31
C GLU A 76 18.03 15.63 8.31
N THR A 77 16.76 15.55 8.71
CA THR A 77 16.17 16.46 9.71
C THR A 77 16.81 16.27 11.08
N ALA A 78 16.97 15.03 11.54
CA ALA A 78 17.62 14.73 12.82
C ALA A 78 19.07 15.22 12.83
N SER A 79 19.81 14.99 11.75
CA SER A 79 21.19 15.49 11.60
C SER A 79 21.28 17.01 11.61
N PHE A 80 20.31 17.72 11.03
CA PHE A 80 20.27 19.18 11.03
C PHE A 80 20.01 19.75 12.43
N LEU A 81 19.19 19.07 13.24
CA LEU A 81 18.82 19.49 14.59
C LEU A 81 19.80 19.01 15.68
N ASP A 82 20.85 18.26 15.32
CA ASP A 82 21.77 17.59 16.25
C ASP A 82 21.05 16.62 17.22
N GLU A 83 20.03 15.93 16.70
CA GLU A 83 19.23 14.95 17.43
C GLU A 83 19.58 13.51 17.01
N PRO A 84 19.39 12.51 17.88
CA PRO A 84 19.51 11.12 17.48
C PRO A 84 18.47 10.77 16.40
N ASP A 85 18.80 9.83 15.52
CA ASP A 85 17.87 9.35 14.48
C ASP A 85 16.59 8.82 15.12
N SER A 86 15.50 9.57 14.95
CA SER A 86 14.15 9.27 15.43
C SER A 86 13.24 8.77 14.30
N THR A 87 13.81 8.35 13.17
CA THR A 87 13.04 7.95 11.99
C THR A 87 12.01 6.89 12.32
N THR A 88 10.76 7.21 12.04
CA THR A 88 9.62 6.33 12.29
C THR A 88 9.36 5.40 11.10
N PRO A 89 8.70 4.25 11.33
CA PRO A 89 8.27 3.39 10.25
C PRO A 89 7.35 4.12 9.26
N PHE A 90 7.51 3.85 7.97
CA PHE A 90 6.57 4.28 6.95
C PHE A 90 5.29 3.43 7.01
N VAL A 91 4.13 4.06 7.19
CA VAL A 91 2.84 3.37 7.36
C VAL A 91 2.01 3.48 6.08
N VAL A 92 1.60 2.34 5.52
CA VAL A 92 0.66 2.26 4.40
C VAL A 92 -0.68 1.73 4.91
N ALA A 93 -1.74 2.53 4.80
CA ALA A 93 -3.09 2.12 5.16
C ALA A 93 -3.85 1.59 3.94
N VAL A 94 -4.37 0.35 4.03
CA VAL A 94 -5.21 -0.26 3.00
C VAL A 94 -6.67 -0.25 3.46
N ALA A 95 -7.49 0.62 2.86
CA ALA A 95 -8.90 0.80 3.19
C ALA A 95 -9.83 0.35 2.04
N GLY A 96 -11.13 0.21 2.32
CA GLY A 96 -12.13 -0.27 1.37
C GLY A 96 -13.29 -1.04 2.02
N SER A 97 -14.33 -1.32 1.24
CA SER A 97 -15.54 -2.02 1.72
C SER A 97 -15.27 -3.45 2.20
N VAL A 98 -16.23 -4.04 2.91
CA VAL A 98 -16.18 -5.46 3.31
C VAL A 98 -16.16 -6.33 2.04
N ALA A 99 -15.39 -7.42 2.07
CA ALA A 99 -15.23 -8.37 0.96
C ALA A 99 -14.58 -7.85 -0.34
N VAL A 100 -14.05 -6.61 -0.37
CA VAL A 100 -13.36 -6.06 -1.57
C VAL A 100 -11.91 -6.57 -1.77
N GLY A 101 -11.42 -7.48 -0.92
CA GLY A 101 -10.09 -8.07 -1.06
C GLY A 101 -8.94 -7.32 -0.35
N LYS A 102 -9.23 -6.40 0.60
CA LYS A 102 -8.20 -5.64 1.35
C LYS A 102 -7.07 -6.51 1.91
N SER A 103 -7.42 -7.62 2.56
CA SER A 103 -6.45 -8.49 3.21
C SER A 103 -5.56 -9.22 2.21
N THR A 104 -6.09 -9.56 1.02
CA THR A 104 -5.32 -10.15 -0.08
C THR A 104 -4.33 -9.15 -0.64
N ILE A 105 -4.79 -7.92 -0.93
CA ILE A 105 -3.93 -6.84 -1.43
C ILE A 105 -2.85 -6.47 -0.40
N ALA A 106 -3.19 -6.37 0.88
CA ALA A 106 -2.23 -6.02 1.92
C ALA A 106 -1.13 -7.10 2.10
N ARG A 107 -1.50 -8.39 2.02
CA ARG A 107 -0.53 -9.50 2.03
C ARG A 107 0.37 -9.48 0.80
N LEU A 108 -0.19 -9.23 -0.38
CA LEU A 108 0.59 -9.10 -1.62
C LEU A 108 1.57 -7.93 -1.55
N LEU A 109 1.11 -6.75 -1.12
CA LEU A 109 1.97 -5.58 -0.99
C LEU A 109 3.08 -5.79 0.04
N ARG A 110 2.79 -6.45 1.16
CA ARG A 110 3.83 -6.83 2.13
C ARG A 110 4.92 -7.65 1.47
N GLU A 111 4.54 -8.68 0.71
CA GLU A 111 5.48 -9.59 0.08
C GLU A 111 6.28 -8.95 -1.07
N LEU A 112 5.65 -8.07 -1.84
CA LEU A 112 6.34 -7.31 -2.89
C LEU A 112 7.29 -6.27 -2.29
N MET A 113 6.85 -5.54 -1.27
CA MET A 113 7.64 -4.49 -0.63
C MET A 113 8.86 -5.05 0.11
N SER A 114 8.75 -6.23 0.74
CA SER A 114 9.86 -6.87 1.47
C SER A 114 11.06 -7.22 0.59
N ARG A 115 10.86 -7.31 -0.73
CA ARG A 115 11.89 -7.68 -1.72
C ARG A 115 12.68 -6.49 -2.26
N TRP A 116 12.28 -5.26 -1.93
CA TRP A 116 13.02 -4.07 -2.29
C TRP A 116 14.11 -3.75 -1.26
N PRO A 117 15.33 -3.36 -1.69
CA PRO A 117 16.43 -3.09 -0.77
C PRO A 117 16.14 -2.03 0.31
N GLY A 118 15.34 -1.01 0.01
CA GLY A 118 14.99 0.04 0.97
C GLY A 118 13.90 -0.31 1.97
N THR A 119 13.18 -1.41 1.75
CA THR A 119 12.08 -1.87 2.62
C THR A 119 12.22 -3.34 3.02
N PRO A 120 13.36 -3.77 3.61
CA PRO A 120 13.62 -5.19 3.88
C PRO A 120 12.77 -5.78 5.02
N ARG A 121 12.14 -4.93 5.84
CA ARG A 121 11.25 -5.34 6.94
C ARG A 121 9.89 -4.71 6.72
N VAL A 122 8.88 -5.55 6.46
CA VAL A 122 7.50 -5.13 6.24
C VAL A 122 6.57 -5.99 7.08
N GLU A 123 5.85 -5.32 7.99
CA GLU A 123 4.88 -5.92 8.89
C GLU A 123 3.47 -5.63 8.40
N LEU A 124 2.54 -6.57 8.65
CA LEU A 124 1.12 -6.39 8.35
C LEU A 124 0.32 -6.42 9.65
N VAL A 125 -0.36 -5.32 9.95
CA VAL A 125 -1.27 -5.21 11.09
C VAL A 125 -2.69 -5.03 10.56
N THR A 126 -3.63 -5.83 11.07
CA THR A 126 -5.06 -5.70 10.74
C THR A 126 -5.78 -4.91 11.82
N THR A 127 -6.70 -4.03 11.42
CA THR A 127 -7.52 -3.25 12.37
C THR A 127 -8.55 -4.11 13.09
N ASP A 128 -8.89 -5.28 12.53
CA ASP A 128 -9.86 -6.22 13.11
C ASP A 128 -9.39 -6.73 14.49
N GLY A 129 -8.08 -6.81 14.70
CA GLY A 129 -7.49 -7.16 16.01
C GLY A 129 -7.69 -6.09 17.09
N PHE A 130 -8.14 -4.89 16.73
CA PHE A 130 -8.45 -3.79 17.65
C PHE A 130 -9.94 -3.69 17.96
N LEU A 131 -10.78 -4.57 17.38
CA LEU A 131 -12.19 -4.64 17.74
C LEU A 131 -12.35 -5.11 19.19
N TYR A 132 -13.41 -4.61 19.85
CA TYR A 132 -13.79 -5.11 21.16
C TYR A 132 -14.11 -6.62 21.10
N SER A 133 -13.83 -7.33 22.19
CA SER A 133 -14.23 -8.73 22.33
C SER A 133 -15.75 -8.85 22.26
N ASN A 134 -16.28 -10.01 21.83
CA ASN A 134 -17.73 -10.23 21.76
C ASN A 134 -18.42 -9.92 23.11
N ALA A 135 -17.80 -10.31 24.24
CA ALA A 135 -18.32 -10.00 25.57
C ALA A 135 -18.43 -8.49 25.84
N GLU A 136 -17.45 -7.70 25.37
CA GLU A 136 -17.46 -6.25 25.55
C GLU A 136 -18.43 -5.57 24.56
N LEU A 137 -18.58 -6.11 23.35
CA LEU A 137 -19.60 -5.67 22.39
C LEU A 137 -21.02 -5.92 22.92
N GLU A 138 -21.27 -7.09 23.50
CA GLU A 138 -22.55 -7.44 24.14
C GLU A 138 -22.84 -6.53 25.34
N ARG A 139 -21.85 -6.34 26.23
CA ARG A 139 -21.98 -5.43 27.40
C ARG A 139 -22.34 -4.00 26.99
N ARG A 140 -21.86 -3.55 25.82
CA ARG A 140 -22.11 -2.20 25.29
C ARG A 140 -23.31 -2.10 24.35
N GLY A 141 -23.98 -3.22 24.03
CA GLY A 141 -25.08 -3.24 23.06
C GLY A 141 -24.66 -2.87 21.64
N LEU A 142 -23.42 -3.20 21.24
CA LEU A 142 -22.82 -2.83 19.95
C LEU A 142 -22.74 -4.00 18.94
N MET A 143 -23.42 -5.13 19.21
CA MET A 143 -23.33 -6.33 18.37
C MET A 143 -23.78 -6.09 16.92
N ASP A 144 -24.76 -5.23 16.70
CA ASP A 144 -25.31 -4.95 15.36
C ASP A 144 -24.48 -3.97 14.53
N ARG A 145 -23.36 -3.46 15.08
CA ARG A 145 -22.47 -2.46 14.43
C ARG A 145 -21.09 -3.01 14.10
N LYS A 146 -20.94 -4.34 14.09
CA LYS A 146 -19.69 -5.03 13.76
C LYS A 146 -19.44 -5.07 12.25
#